data_AF-A0A1Q6CNM2-F1
#
_entry.id   AF-A0A1Q6CNM2-F1
#
_cell.length_a   1.000
_cell.length_b   1.000
_cell.length_c   1.000
_cell.angle_alpha   90.00
_cell.angle_beta   90.00
_cell.angle_gamma   90.00
#
_symmetry.space_group_name_H-M   'P 1'
#
loop_
_entity.id
_entity.type
_entity.pdbx_description
1 polymer ?
#
loop_
_entity_poly.entity_id
_entity_poly.type
_entity_poly.pdbx_seq_one_letter_code
_entity_poly.pdbx_strand_id
1 'polypeptide(L)' 'MERNNINRLNVLFEKAMSNQANLLERKELNRLYQAFIDDGRDKPKATAIRHEHIKVAIG' A
#
# COMPACT_ATOMS: atom_id res chain seq x y z
N MET A 1 -3.56 -8.38 6.70
CA MET A 1 -3.76 -7.17 7.54
C MET A 1 -4.44 -7.60 8.85
N GLU A 2 -4.03 -7.08 10.01
CA GLU A 2 -4.56 -7.55 11.31
C GLU A 2 -5.94 -6.97 11.68
N ARG A 3 -6.74 -7.73 12.43
CA ARG A 3 -8.09 -7.31 12.89
C ARG A 3 -8.08 -5.97 13.64
N ASN A 4 -7.04 -5.72 14.44
CA ASN A 4 -6.89 -4.46 15.16
C ASN A 4 -6.74 -3.26 14.20
N ASN A 5 -6.00 -3.44 13.11
CA ASN A 5 -5.80 -2.41 12.09
C ASN A 5 -7.07 -2.17 11.26
N ILE A 6 -7.89 -3.20 11.03
CA ILE A 6 -9.21 -3.06 10.38
C ILE A 6 -10.17 -2.27 11.29
N ASN A 7 -10.20 -2.59 12.59
CA ASN A 7 -11.06 -1.87 13.54
C ASN A 7 -10.64 -0.39 13.64
N ARG A 8 -9.32 -0.14 13.70
CA ARG A 8 -8.75 1.22 13.67
C ARG A 8 -9.12 1.97 12.39
N LEU A 9 -9.09 1.30 11.23
CA LEU A 9 -9.48 1.88 9.95
C LEU A 9 -10.96 2.30 9.96
N ASN A 10 -11.86 1.48 10.48
CA ASN A 10 -13.28 1.82 10.58
C ASN A 10 -13.51 3.05 11.47
N VAL A 11 -12.92 3.08 12.66
CA VAL A 11 -13.07 4.22 13.58
C VAL A 11 -12.56 5.53 12.96
N LEU A 12 -11.42 5.48 12.29
CA LEU A 12 -10.85 6.64 11.60
C LEU A 12 -11.69 7.06 10.38
N PHE A 13 -12.26 6.09 9.66
CA PHE A 13 -13.17 6.35 8.55
C PHE A 13 -14.44 7.07 9.02
N GLU A 14 -15.08 6.58 10.08
CA GLU A 14 -16.28 7.20 10.66
C GLU A 14 -15.98 8.64 11.11
N LYS A 15 -14.87 8.85 11.83
CA LYS A 15 -14.42 10.20 12.20
C LYS A 15 -14.15 11.11 11.01
N ALA A 16 -13.54 10.59 9.95
CA ALA A 16 -13.26 11.37 8.76
C ALA A 16 -14.55 11.74 8.02
N MET A 17 -15.54 10.84 8.00
CA MET A 17 -16.86 11.06 7.40
C MET A 17 -17.68 12.09 8.19
N SER A 18 -17.57 12.10 9.52
CA SER A 18 -18.14 13.15 10.38
C SER A 18 -17.34 14.47 10.37
N ASN A 19 -16.29 14.58 9.54
CA ASN A 19 -15.37 15.72 9.47
C ASN A 19 -14.72 16.09 10.83
N GLN A 20 -14.59 15.12 11.72
CA GLN A 20 -13.97 15.24 13.05
C GLN A 20 -12.55 14.69 13.11
N ALA A 21 -12.06 14.09 12.01
CA ALA A 21 -10.70 13.57 11.95
C ALA A 21 -9.65 14.69 11.80
N ASN A 22 -8.68 14.69 12.70
CA ASN A 22 -7.53 15.57 12.65
C ASN A 22 -6.55 15.20 11.51
N LEU A 23 -5.61 16.08 11.19
CA LEU A 23 -4.63 15.85 10.12
C LEU A 23 -3.80 14.57 10.33
N LEU A 24 -3.45 14.26 11.58
CA LEU A 24 -2.71 13.03 11.94
C LEU A 24 -3.58 11.79 11.70
N GLU A 25 -4.85 11.84 12.12
CA GLU A 25 -5.81 10.75 11.93
C GLU A 25 -6.09 10.50 10.45
N ARG A 26 -6.18 11.55 9.62
CA ARG A 26 -6.31 11.44 8.16
C ARG A 26 -5.09 10.79 7.52
N LYS A 27 -3.86 11.12 7.98
CA LYS A 27 -2.63 10.48 7.51
C LYS A 27 -2.57 9.01 7.91
N GLU A 28 -2.98 8.68 9.14
CA GLU A 28 -3.07 7.30 9.64
C GLU A 28 -4.08 6.49 8.83
N LEU A 29 -5.27 7.06 8.60
CA LEU A 29 -6.32 6.45 7.76
C LEU A 29 -5.80 6.12 6.35
N ASN A 30 -5.07 7.05 5.73
CA ASN A 30 -4.52 6.85 4.38
C ASN A 30 -3.51 5.70 4.35
N ARG A 31 -2.62 5.61 5.37
CA ARG A 31 -1.67 4.49 5.50
C ARG A 31 -2.38 3.15 5.69
N LEU A 32 -3.41 3.11 6.53
CA LEU A 32 -4.17 1.88 6.78
C LEU A 32 -4.92 1.41 5.52
N TYR A 33 -5.49 2.33 4.74
CA TYR A 33 -6.09 2.01 3.44
C TYR A 33 -5.07 1.44 2.45
N GLN A 34 -3.89 2.04 2.35
CA GLN A 34 -2.82 1.51 1.51
C GLN A 34 -2.43 0.09 1.93
N ALA A 35 -2.22 -0.13 3.23
CA ALA A 35 -1.90 -1.45 3.76
C ALA A 35 -3.02 -2.48 3.50
N PHE A 36 -4.28 -2.07 3.57
CA PHE A 36 -5.41 -2.95 3.27
C PHE A 36 -5.48 -3.35 1.79
N ILE A 37 -5.26 -2.39 0.88
CA ILE A 37 -5.23 -2.65 -0.57
C ILE A 37 -4.05 -3.53 -0.96
N ASP A 38 -2.89 -3.27 -0.34
CA ASP A 38 -1.62 -3.94 -0.59
C ASP A 38 -1.60 -5.38 -0.05
N ASP A 39 -2.33 -5.67 1.02
CA ASP A 39 -2.51 -7.03 1.57
C ASP A 39 -3.21 -7.99 0.58
N GLY A 40 -4.10 -7.46 -0.26
CA GLY A 40 -4.86 -8.23 -1.26
C GLY A 40 -4.28 -8.21 -2.67
N ARG A 41 -3.23 -7.41 -2.93
CA ARG A 41 -2.56 -7.38 -4.24
C ARG A 41 -1.30 -8.24 -4.14
N ASP A 42 -1.16 -9.23 -5.03
CA ASP A 42 0.14 -9.84 -5.30
C ASP A 42 1.03 -8.70 -5.80
N LYS A 43 1.92 -8.21 -4.93
CA LYS A 43 2.89 -7.19 -5.32
C LYS A 43 3.61 -7.78 -6.52
N PRO A 44 3.66 -7.09 -7.68
CA PRO A 44 4.53 -7.55 -8.75
C PRO A 44 5.92 -7.60 -8.13
N LYS A 45 6.41 -8.82 -7.86
CA LYS A 45 7.77 -9.06 -7.43
C LYS A 45 8.57 -8.32 -8.47
N ALA A 46 9.26 -7.26 -8.08
CA ALA A 46 10.07 -6.49 -8.99
C ALA A 46 10.90 -7.51 -9.74
N THR A 47 10.50 -7.78 -10.98
CA THR A 47 11.25 -8.64 -11.87
C THR A 47 12.47 -7.79 -12.07
N ALA A 48 13.51 -8.10 -11.30
CA ALA A 48 14.85 -7.69 -11.64
C ALA A 48 15.01 -8.19 -13.06
N ILE A 49 14.75 -7.30 -14.03
CA ILE A 49 15.10 -7.48 -15.42
C ILE A 49 16.61 -7.60 -15.32
N ARG A 50 17.09 -8.83 -15.16
CA ARG A 50 18.48 -9.17 -15.39
C ARG A 50 18.67 -8.83 -16.85
N HIS A 51 19.26 -7.67 -17.08
CA HIS A 51 19.76 -7.25 -18.37
C HIS A 51 20.83 -8.28 -18.73
N GLU A 52 20.41 -9.36 -19.39
CA GLU A 52 21.31 -10.32 -19.96
C GLU A 52 22.03 -9.59 -21.10
N HIS A 53 23.32 -9.40 -20.90
CA HIS A 53 24.20 -8.67 -21.81
C HIS A 53 24.41 -9.57 -23.04
N ILE A 54 23.52 -9.47 -24.03
CA ILE A 54 23.67 -10.18 -25.30
C ILE A 54 24.89 -9.57 -26.02
N LYS A 55 26.04 -10.23 -25.91
CA LYS A 55 27.21 -9.93 -26.73
C LYS A 55 26.92 -10.43 -28.14
N VAL A 56 26.44 -9.54 -29.01
CA VAL A 56 26.45 -9.82 -30.46
C VAL A 56 27.87 -9.62 -30.97
N ALA A 57 28.54 -10.72 -31.30
CA ALA A 57 29.76 -10.68 -32.09
C ALA A 57 29.36 -10.43 -33.54
N ILE A 58 29.69 -9.25 -34.07
CA ILE A 58 29.66 -9.00 -35.52
C ILE A 58 31.05 -9.37 -36.02
N GLY A 59 31.11 -10.47 -36.78
CA GLY A 59 32.23 -10.83 -37.64
C GLY A 59 32.09 -10.23 -39.03
#